data_AF-A0A8S3RDG2-F1
#
_entry.id   AF-A0A8S3RDG2-F1
#
_cell.length_a   1.000
_cell.length_b   1.000
_cell.length_c   1.000
_cell.angle_alpha   90.00
_cell.angle_beta   90.00
_cell.angle_gamma   90.00
#
_symmetry.space_group_name_H-M   'P 1'
#
loop_
_entity.id
_entity.type
_entity.pdbx_description
1 polymer ?
#
loop_
_entity_poly.entity_id
_entity_poly.type
_entity_poly.pdbx_seq_one_letter_code
_entity_poly.pdbx_strand_id
1 'polypeptide(L)'
;MSNFISYLTRNETERGKETFKSYIDEDEDNEKDDMKERASSFFQTDLSPRLLAGECKIAEADKTLSFSAFTDRKSGVSGKLFVTNFKVSFVTEDRSSYEGVFFHEKFSVFLIACLTEIDNDPSPKMISGGRRRKLSPGTTVSSYTKYIEIHCKNFNVHVFGLKFTPRDQNKMIVNTILHYAYPTKSSLLFAFYYGKEQQHFNFGSSVDTPLYDSPTDWEREINRCRCSNKWWVTDVNASYHMSTSLPERFVVPCGLLNFDLQKASSHFVDRRIPTWCYTHTNGVSLVRMANLLPQSDVATFEERLLTAVQMADNKGPPEIIDLNKSCPSLKDLQNSYEKLKELCVIDSEKDFLVQDINWMSSLENSKWLSLVSQCMAVSIETMDLIVNKQKTVVIKEFDSRNFACLVSSLSQILMDPNFRTQVGFQSLVQREWVMMGHPFQKHNNLIQQGNNERVTAILLKLFIVIIGLEIKSLINKTT
;
A
#
# COMPACT_ATOMS: atom_id res chain seq x y z
N MET A 1 4.64 28.84 -0.09
CA MET A 1 5.00 29.11 1.32
C MET A 1 4.14 30.21 1.97
N SER A 2 3.78 31.30 1.26
CA SER A 2 3.01 32.42 1.86
C SER A 2 1.59 32.08 2.35
N ASN A 3 0.89 31.13 1.73
CA ASN A 3 -0.51 30.82 2.09
C ASN A 3 -0.67 29.77 3.21
N PHE A 4 0.41 29.10 3.63
CA PHE A 4 0.33 28.16 4.76
C PHE A 4 0.37 28.91 6.10
N ILE A 5 1.04 30.07 6.14
CA ILE A 5 1.10 30.96 7.31
C ILE A 5 -0.22 31.73 7.48
N SER A 6 -0.95 32.06 6.40
CA SER A 6 -2.24 32.74 6.48
C SER A 6 -3.37 31.87 7.03
N TYR A 7 -3.25 30.54 6.96
CA TYR A 7 -4.23 29.61 7.57
C TYR A 7 -4.04 29.50 9.09
N LEU A 8 -2.80 29.66 9.57
CA LEU A 8 -2.44 29.63 10.99
C LEU A 8 -2.68 30.96 11.73
N THR A 9 -2.99 32.04 11.01
CA THR A 9 -3.15 33.40 11.57
C THR A 9 -4.57 33.95 11.47
N ARG A 10 -5.59 33.10 11.22
CA ARG A 10 -6.98 33.55 11.29
C ARG A 10 -7.37 33.85 12.74
N ASN A 11 -7.78 35.10 12.96
CA ASN A 11 -8.16 35.71 14.23
C ASN A 11 -9.05 34.84 15.12
N GLU A 12 -8.83 34.96 16.44
CA GLU A 12 -9.47 34.23 17.55
C GLU A 12 -10.99 34.45 17.74
N THR A 13 -11.71 35.02 16.76
CA THR A 13 -13.12 35.42 16.92
C THR A 13 -14.16 34.48 16.27
N GLU A 14 -13.78 33.35 15.67
CA GLU A 14 -14.73 32.41 15.06
C GLU A 14 -14.62 30.96 15.59
N ARG A 15 -14.53 30.76 16.91
CA ARG A 15 -14.82 29.44 17.50
C ARG A 15 -16.33 29.20 17.52
N GLY A 16 -16.83 28.33 16.63
CA GLY A 16 -18.20 27.81 16.72
C GLY A 16 -19.00 27.66 15.43
N LYS A 17 -18.41 27.78 14.23
CA LYS A 17 -19.12 27.47 12.97
C LYS A 17 -18.61 26.16 12.36
N GLU A 18 -19.56 25.35 11.90
CA GLU A 18 -19.33 24.08 11.20
C GLU A 18 -18.27 24.23 10.10
N THR A 19 -17.23 23.40 10.18
CA THR A 19 -16.04 23.44 9.30
C THR A 19 -16.21 22.62 8.02
N PHE A 20 -17.35 21.97 7.81
CA PHE A 20 -17.59 21.11 6.66
C PHE A 20 -18.61 21.74 5.70
N LYS A 21 -18.15 22.09 4.50
CA LYS A 21 -19.02 22.29 3.32
C LYS A 21 -18.88 21.06 2.42
N SER A 22 -20.00 20.39 2.15
CA SER A 22 -20.09 19.37 1.10
C SER A 22 -20.05 20.08 -0.27
N TYR A 23 -19.23 19.58 -1.21
CA TYR A 23 -19.01 20.16 -2.54
C TYR A 23 -19.47 19.21 -3.64
N ILE A 24 -20.71 18.75 -3.57
CA ILE A 24 -21.30 17.89 -4.59
C ILE A 24 -22.47 18.65 -5.18
N ASP A 25 -22.31 19.05 -6.44
CA ASP A 25 -23.34 19.74 -7.22
C ASP A 25 -24.52 18.78 -7.44
N GLU A 26 -25.72 19.23 -7.06
CA GLU A 26 -26.99 18.53 -7.20
C GLU A 26 -27.53 18.71 -8.63
N ASP A 27 -27.11 17.86 -9.57
CA ASP A 27 -27.78 17.69 -10.87
C ASP A 27 -28.45 16.31 -10.93
N GLU A 28 -29.62 16.16 -10.30
CA GLU A 28 -30.17 14.85 -9.90
C GLU A 28 -31.53 14.45 -10.52
N ASP A 29 -31.90 14.99 -11.70
CA ASP A 29 -33.25 14.76 -12.25
C ASP A 29 -33.33 13.93 -13.54
N ASN A 30 -32.22 13.62 -14.25
CA ASN A 30 -32.27 12.87 -15.52
C ASN A 30 -31.65 11.44 -15.49
N GLU A 31 -30.98 11.02 -14.42
CA GLU A 31 -30.37 9.66 -14.33
C GLU A 31 -31.29 8.60 -13.66
N LYS A 32 -32.44 9.00 -13.09
CA LYS A 32 -33.25 8.12 -12.23
C LYS A 32 -34.04 7.05 -13.00
N ASP A 33 -34.41 7.27 -14.25
CA ASP A 33 -35.27 6.34 -15.00
C ASP A 33 -34.49 5.26 -15.77
N ASP A 34 -33.34 5.60 -16.36
CA ASP A 34 -32.43 4.61 -17.00
C ASP A 34 -31.82 3.62 -15.98
N MET A 35 -31.65 4.06 -14.74
CA MET A 35 -31.10 3.21 -13.67
C MET A 35 -32.13 2.20 -13.16
N LYS A 36 -33.43 2.54 -13.16
CA LYS A 36 -34.52 1.64 -12.74
C LYS A 36 -34.74 0.49 -13.73
N GLU A 37 -34.66 0.75 -15.03
CA GLU A 37 -34.82 -0.30 -16.06
C GLU A 37 -33.68 -1.31 -16.02
N ARG A 38 -32.41 -0.85 -15.92
CA ARG A 38 -31.25 -1.75 -15.77
C ARG A 38 -31.33 -2.56 -14.48
N ALA A 39 -31.72 -1.93 -13.38
CA ALA A 39 -31.90 -2.58 -12.10
C ALA A 39 -32.94 -3.72 -12.21
N SER A 40 -34.09 -3.47 -12.84
CA SER A 40 -35.19 -4.46 -12.96
C SER A 40 -34.79 -5.78 -13.64
N SER A 41 -33.89 -5.75 -14.62
CA SER A 41 -33.38 -6.94 -15.32
C SER A 41 -32.43 -7.82 -14.49
N PHE A 42 -31.89 -7.31 -13.38
CA PHE A 42 -31.00 -8.03 -12.45
C PHE A 42 -31.74 -8.76 -11.31
N PHE A 43 -33.06 -8.56 -11.14
CA PHE A 43 -33.77 -8.83 -9.88
C PHE A 43 -34.57 -10.14 -9.80
N GLN A 44 -34.18 -11.18 -10.53
CA GLN A 44 -34.86 -12.50 -10.49
C GLN A 44 -34.06 -13.66 -9.87
N THR A 45 -32.89 -13.44 -9.27
CA THR A 45 -32.04 -14.55 -8.80
C THR A 45 -31.65 -14.42 -7.33
N ASP A 46 -31.62 -15.56 -6.63
CA ASP A 46 -31.27 -15.79 -5.23
C ASP A 46 -30.23 -14.83 -4.65
N LEU A 47 -30.45 -14.39 -3.39
CA LEU A 47 -29.51 -13.61 -2.57
C LEU A 47 -28.16 -14.34 -2.47
N SER A 48 -27.24 -14.03 -3.39
CA SER A 48 -25.95 -14.69 -3.52
C SER A 48 -24.86 -13.68 -3.86
N PRO A 49 -23.62 -13.88 -3.37
CA PRO A 49 -22.52 -12.96 -3.66
C PRO A 49 -22.04 -13.16 -5.10
N ARG A 50 -21.60 -12.07 -5.75
CA ARG A 50 -20.90 -12.16 -7.03
C ARG A 50 -19.53 -12.81 -6.80
N LEU A 51 -19.24 -13.90 -7.51
CA LEU A 51 -17.97 -14.62 -7.44
C LEU A 51 -17.05 -14.25 -8.61
N LEU A 52 -15.76 -14.10 -8.35
CA LEU A 52 -14.71 -14.00 -9.37
C LEU A 52 -14.31 -15.39 -9.89
N ALA A 53 -13.54 -15.43 -10.98
CA ALA A 53 -12.93 -16.67 -11.46
C ALA A 53 -12.06 -17.30 -10.36
N GLY A 54 -12.29 -18.58 -10.06
CA GLY A 54 -11.61 -19.31 -8.99
C GLY A 54 -12.08 -18.96 -7.57
N GLU A 55 -13.06 -18.06 -7.43
CA GLU A 55 -13.68 -17.75 -6.15
C GLU A 55 -14.79 -18.74 -5.84
N CYS A 56 -14.78 -19.31 -4.63
CA CYS A 56 -15.78 -20.28 -4.18
C CYS A 56 -16.38 -19.88 -2.83
N LYS A 57 -17.69 -20.11 -2.66
CA LYS A 57 -18.39 -19.95 -1.39
C LYS A 57 -17.95 -21.05 -0.41
N ILE A 58 -17.52 -20.66 0.78
CA ILE A 58 -17.08 -21.59 1.84
C ILE A 58 -18.14 -21.69 2.93
N ALA A 59 -18.68 -20.55 3.37
CA ALA A 59 -19.66 -20.49 4.44
C ALA A 59 -20.66 -19.36 4.22
N GLU A 60 -21.85 -19.53 4.79
CA GLU A 60 -22.89 -18.51 4.82
C GLU A 60 -23.59 -18.47 6.19
N ALA A 61 -24.12 -17.29 6.51
CA ALA A 61 -24.88 -17.04 7.73
C ALA A 61 -26.11 -16.19 7.40
N ASP A 62 -27.27 -16.83 7.50
CA ASP A 62 -28.58 -16.21 7.34
C ASP A 62 -28.94 -15.34 8.57
N LYS A 63 -29.90 -14.43 8.36
CA LYS A 63 -30.47 -13.58 9.43
C LYS A 63 -29.39 -12.81 10.20
N THR A 64 -28.39 -12.34 9.46
CA THR A 64 -27.30 -11.52 9.98
C THR A 64 -27.71 -10.05 9.94
N LEU A 65 -27.36 -9.29 10.97
CA LEU A 65 -27.53 -7.84 10.98
C LEU A 65 -26.19 -7.16 10.71
N SER A 66 -26.12 -6.25 9.74
CA SER A 66 -25.00 -5.33 9.57
C SER A 66 -25.30 -4.02 10.28
N PHE A 67 -24.33 -3.49 11.02
CA PHE A 67 -24.46 -2.22 11.71
C PHE A 67 -23.52 -1.19 11.07
N SER A 68 -24.05 0.02 10.83
CA SER A 68 -23.20 1.15 10.47
C SER A 68 -22.24 1.46 11.61
N ALA A 69 -21.05 1.93 11.24
CA ALA A 69 -20.15 2.58 12.18
C ALA A 69 -20.92 3.67 12.96
N PHE A 70 -20.58 3.86 14.23
CA PHE A 70 -21.16 4.88 15.14
C PHE A 70 -22.60 4.67 15.59
N THR A 71 -23.31 3.65 15.12
CA THR A 71 -24.61 3.30 15.72
C THR A 71 -24.39 2.55 17.03
N ASP A 72 -25.19 2.85 18.06
CA ASP A 72 -25.26 2.12 19.35
C ASP A 72 -25.68 0.63 19.20
N ARG A 73 -25.59 0.07 17.99
CA ARG A 73 -26.07 -1.27 17.60
C ARG A 73 -27.57 -1.44 17.87
N LYS A 74 -28.31 -0.33 17.80
CA LYS A 74 -29.76 -0.24 18.04
C LYS A 74 -30.57 -0.53 16.77
N SER A 75 -30.13 -0.05 15.63
CA SER A 75 -30.70 -0.35 14.31
C SER A 75 -29.61 -0.93 13.40
N GLY A 76 -29.94 -2.01 12.69
CA GLY A 76 -29.03 -2.67 11.76
C GLY A 76 -29.80 -3.24 10.58
N VAL A 77 -29.13 -3.34 9.44
CA VAL A 77 -29.70 -3.82 8.19
C VAL A 77 -29.66 -5.34 8.18
N SER A 78 -30.77 -6.00 7.89
CA SER A 78 -30.86 -7.46 7.82
C SER A 78 -30.39 -8.00 6.46
N GLY A 79 -29.73 -9.15 6.49
CA GLY A 79 -29.23 -9.80 5.28
C GLY A 79 -28.50 -11.12 5.56
N LYS A 80 -27.73 -11.54 4.56
CA LYS A 80 -26.91 -12.76 4.58
C LYS A 80 -25.44 -12.40 4.52
N LEU A 81 -24.65 -13.04 5.37
CA LEU A 81 -23.19 -12.91 5.39
C LEU A 81 -22.56 -14.12 4.70
N PHE A 82 -21.65 -13.88 3.78
CA PHE A 82 -20.95 -14.90 3.00
C PHE A 82 -19.44 -14.79 3.22
N VAL A 83 -18.78 -15.94 3.28
CA VAL A 83 -17.33 -16.04 3.27
C VAL A 83 -16.92 -16.92 2.10
N THR A 84 -16.06 -16.38 1.25
CA THR A 84 -15.44 -17.09 0.13
C THR A 84 -13.95 -17.31 0.41
N ASN A 85 -13.25 -18.03 -0.46
CA ASN A 85 -11.79 -18.14 -0.41
C ASN A 85 -11.05 -16.83 -0.72
N PHE A 86 -11.78 -15.75 -1.01
CA PHE A 86 -11.22 -14.43 -1.30
C PHE A 86 -11.68 -13.34 -0.34
N LYS A 87 -12.97 -13.30 0.02
CA LYS A 87 -13.58 -12.15 0.68
C LYS A 87 -14.70 -12.51 1.64
N VAL A 88 -15.07 -11.53 2.46
CA VAL A 88 -16.32 -11.52 3.22
C VAL A 88 -17.28 -10.57 2.51
N SER A 89 -18.52 -11.00 2.29
CA SER A 89 -19.56 -10.21 1.60
C SER A 89 -20.87 -10.25 2.35
N PHE A 90 -21.61 -9.14 2.36
CA PHE A 90 -22.95 -9.06 2.93
C PHE A 90 -23.95 -8.62 1.89
N VAL A 91 -25.06 -9.32 1.81
CA VAL A 91 -26.14 -9.07 0.86
C VAL A 91 -27.41 -8.83 1.64
N THR A 92 -28.03 -7.65 1.47
CA THR A 92 -29.25 -7.27 2.19
C THR A 92 -30.51 -7.52 1.36
N GLU A 93 -31.58 -7.87 2.06
CA GLU A 93 -32.93 -8.01 1.51
C GLU A 93 -33.67 -6.67 1.38
N ASP A 94 -33.23 -5.64 2.13
CA ASP A 94 -33.89 -4.34 2.24
C ASP A 94 -33.38 -3.37 1.17
N ARG A 95 -34.23 -3.11 0.17
CA ARG A 95 -33.91 -2.26 -0.97
C ARG A 95 -33.84 -0.76 -0.65
N SER A 96 -34.43 -0.32 0.47
CA SER A 96 -34.38 1.10 0.88
C SER A 96 -33.01 1.49 1.45
N SER A 97 -32.25 0.51 1.94
CA SER A 97 -30.89 0.73 2.44
C SER A 97 -29.86 1.05 1.35
N TYR A 98 -30.21 0.92 0.06
CA TYR A 98 -29.32 1.28 -1.05
C TYR A 98 -29.28 2.79 -1.34
N GLU A 99 -30.35 3.54 -1.05
CA GLU A 99 -30.43 4.99 -1.30
C GLU A 99 -29.71 5.84 -0.24
N GLY A 100 -29.27 5.25 0.89
CA GLY A 100 -28.56 5.97 1.96
C GLY A 100 -27.04 5.72 2.02
N VAL A 101 -26.52 4.81 1.18
CA VAL A 101 -25.09 4.46 1.12
C VAL A 101 -24.46 5.22 -0.04
N PHE A 102 -24.53 6.55 0.03
CA PHE A 102 -23.77 7.41 -0.87
C PHE A 102 -22.32 7.48 -0.38
N PHE A 103 -21.39 7.36 -1.33
CA PHE A 103 -19.92 7.37 -1.20
C PHE A 103 -19.24 6.06 -0.78
N HIS A 104 -19.47 4.97 -1.53
CA HIS A 104 -18.37 4.18 -2.11
C HIS A 104 -18.93 3.19 -3.15
N GLU A 105 -18.72 3.52 -4.42
CA GLU A 105 -18.82 2.70 -5.65
C GLU A 105 -19.73 1.45 -5.68
N LYS A 106 -20.87 1.60 -6.36
CA LYS A 106 -21.55 0.63 -7.25
C LYS A 106 -21.30 -0.86 -6.98
N PHE A 107 -22.02 -1.51 -6.06
CA PHE A 107 -22.48 -2.90 -6.22
C PHE A 107 -23.64 -3.21 -5.27
N SER A 108 -24.67 -3.91 -5.74
CA SER A 108 -25.76 -4.53 -4.95
C SER A 108 -25.29 -5.68 -4.04
N VAL A 109 -24.01 -5.67 -3.67
CA VAL A 109 -23.31 -6.62 -2.80
C VAL A 109 -22.34 -5.77 -1.99
N PHE A 110 -22.52 -5.68 -0.67
CA PHE A 110 -21.51 -5.05 0.17
C PHE A 110 -20.28 -5.97 0.18
N LEU A 111 -19.27 -5.63 -0.62
CA LEU A 111 -17.93 -6.15 -0.39
C LEU A 111 -17.46 -5.57 0.94
N ILE A 112 -17.36 -6.41 1.96
CA ILE A 112 -16.96 -5.97 3.30
C ILE A 112 -15.45 -5.80 3.33
N ALA A 113 -14.73 -6.89 3.02
CA ALA A 113 -13.28 -6.87 2.97
C ALA A 113 -12.77 -8.08 2.19
N CYS A 114 -11.68 -7.91 1.45
CA CYS A 114 -10.85 -9.04 1.09
C CYS A 114 -10.31 -9.68 2.38
N LEU A 115 -10.20 -10.99 2.41
CA LEU A 115 -9.73 -11.71 3.60
C LEU A 115 -8.34 -11.25 4.06
N THR A 116 -7.47 -10.88 3.12
CA THR A 116 -6.13 -10.33 3.38
C THR A 116 -6.14 -8.91 3.95
N GLU A 117 -7.25 -8.19 3.85
CA GLU A 117 -7.44 -6.86 4.45
C GLU A 117 -7.91 -6.94 5.91
N ILE A 118 -8.37 -8.10 6.37
CA ILE A 118 -8.70 -8.29 7.79
C ILE A 118 -7.43 -8.17 8.60
N ASP A 119 -7.46 -7.31 9.61
CA ASP A 119 -6.32 -7.05 10.45
C ASP A 119 -6.14 -8.17 11.49
N ASN A 120 -4.88 -8.44 11.84
CA ASN A 120 -4.53 -9.36 12.90
C ASN A 120 -4.31 -8.57 14.20
N ASP A 121 -4.09 -7.26 14.13
CA ASP A 121 -4.05 -6.38 15.30
C ASP A 121 -4.64 -4.98 15.01
N PRO A 122 -5.84 -4.67 15.53
CA PRO A 122 -6.64 -5.54 16.40
C PRO A 122 -7.22 -6.71 15.61
N SER A 123 -7.08 -7.91 16.15
CA SER A 123 -7.75 -9.09 15.62
C SER A 123 -9.27 -8.96 15.76
N PRO A 124 -10.07 -9.72 14.99
CA PRO A 124 -11.51 -9.73 15.10
C PRO A 124 -11.97 -9.92 16.53
N LYS A 125 -12.96 -9.14 16.96
CA LYS A 125 -13.49 -9.21 18.32
C LYS A 125 -14.85 -9.88 18.28
N MET A 126 -15.06 -10.83 19.19
CA MET A 126 -16.36 -11.43 19.45
C MET A 126 -16.95 -10.82 20.71
N ILE A 127 -18.26 -10.61 20.71
CA ILE A 127 -19.01 -10.36 21.95
C ILE A 127 -19.91 -11.56 22.21
N SER A 128 -19.64 -12.25 23.33
CA SER A 128 -20.44 -13.38 23.82
C SER A 128 -20.76 -13.15 25.30
N GLY A 129 -22.03 -13.30 25.69
CA GLY A 129 -22.48 -13.11 27.07
C GLY A 129 -22.20 -11.71 27.67
N GLY A 130 -22.07 -10.67 26.83
CA GLY A 130 -21.79 -9.29 27.27
C GLY A 130 -20.30 -8.94 27.44
N ARG A 131 -19.38 -9.89 27.26
CA ARG A 131 -17.92 -9.63 27.30
C ARG A 131 -17.35 -9.56 25.87
N ARG A 132 -16.56 -8.51 25.57
CA ARG A 132 -15.77 -8.37 24.34
C ARG A 132 -14.49 -9.19 24.49
N ARG A 133 -14.25 -10.15 23.59
CA ARG A 133 -13.10 -11.05 23.58
C ARG A 133 -12.38 -10.95 22.23
N LYS A 134 -11.06 -10.75 22.25
CA LYS A 134 -10.23 -10.83 21.03
C LYS A 134 -10.18 -12.27 20.54
N LEU A 135 -10.39 -12.49 19.25
CA LEU A 135 -10.23 -13.77 18.58
C LEU A 135 -8.84 -13.84 17.98
N SER A 136 -8.08 -14.90 18.24
CA SER A 136 -6.76 -15.06 17.64
C SER A 136 -6.84 -15.99 16.43
N PRO A 137 -6.02 -15.76 15.39
CA PRO A 137 -5.84 -16.72 14.30
C PRO A 137 -5.61 -18.14 14.83
N GLY A 138 -6.20 -19.13 14.17
CA GLY A 138 -6.08 -20.54 14.56
C GLY A 138 -6.87 -20.98 15.79
N THR A 139 -7.56 -20.07 16.49
CA THR A 139 -8.45 -20.45 17.61
C THR A 139 -9.81 -20.92 17.10
N THR A 140 -10.29 -22.03 17.65
CA THR A 140 -11.65 -22.51 17.36
C THR A 140 -12.64 -21.89 18.33
N VAL A 141 -13.65 -21.21 17.79
CA VAL A 141 -14.76 -20.65 18.54
C VAL A 141 -15.86 -21.71 18.68
N SER A 142 -16.04 -22.22 19.90
CA SER A 142 -17.08 -23.21 20.23
C SER A 142 -18.35 -22.58 20.82
N SER A 143 -18.24 -21.37 21.38
CA SER A 143 -19.33 -20.61 21.98
C SER A 143 -20.20 -19.89 20.94
N TYR A 144 -21.45 -19.59 21.29
CA TYR A 144 -22.33 -18.78 20.46
C TYR A 144 -21.84 -17.33 20.40
N THR A 145 -21.76 -16.78 19.19
CA THR A 145 -21.30 -15.40 18.93
C THR A 145 -22.50 -14.48 18.77
N LYS A 146 -22.65 -13.45 19.61
CA LYS A 146 -23.74 -12.47 19.46
C LYS A 146 -23.37 -11.40 18.43
N TYR A 147 -22.14 -10.91 18.48
CA TYR A 147 -21.58 -9.96 17.52
C TYR A 147 -20.16 -10.37 17.14
N ILE A 148 -19.82 -10.15 15.87
CA ILE A 148 -18.45 -10.18 15.37
C ILE A 148 -18.08 -8.79 14.84
N GLU A 149 -16.89 -8.34 15.19
CA GLU A 149 -16.31 -7.07 14.77
C GLU A 149 -15.04 -7.35 13.98
N ILE A 150 -15.04 -6.98 12.70
CA ILE A 150 -13.95 -7.21 11.75
C ILE A 150 -13.24 -5.87 11.53
N HIS A 151 -12.01 -5.77 12.02
CA HIS A 151 -11.15 -4.61 11.77
C HIS A 151 -10.34 -4.86 10.51
N CYS A 152 -10.24 -3.84 9.65
CA CYS A 152 -9.53 -3.93 8.39
C CYS A 152 -8.30 -3.01 8.35
N LYS A 153 -7.31 -3.35 7.52
CA LYS A 153 -6.05 -2.61 7.32
C LYS A 153 -6.26 -1.24 6.67
N ASN A 154 -7.45 -0.96 6.15
CA ASN A 154 -7.88 0.33 5.57
C ASN A 154 -8.64 1.21 6.58
N PHE A 155 -8.58 0.89 7.87
CA PHE A 155 -9.26 1.60 8.98
C PHE A 155 -10.77 1.36 9.08
N ASN A 156 -11.37 0.61 8.18
CA ASN A 156 -12.79 0.25 8.30
C ASN A 156 -13.01 -0.80 9.39
N VAL A 157 -14.12 -0.65 10.11
CA VAL A 157 -14.59 -1.63 11.08
C VAL A 157 -16.00 -2.05 10.71
N HIS A 158 -16.19 -3.35 10.50
CA HIS A 158 -17.49 -3.92 10.16
C HIS A 158 -18.03 -4.74 11.32
N VAL A 159 -19.24 -4.41 11.75
CA VAL A 159 -19.90 -5.07 12.89
C VAL A 159 -21.10 -5.86 12.40
N PHE A 160 -21.11 -7.17 12.69
CA PHE A 160 -22.22 -8.06 12.36
C PHE A 160 -22.85 -8.65 13.61
N GLY A 161 -24.17 -8.57 13.71
CA GLY A 161 -24.98 -9.24 14.71
C GLY A 161 -25.42 -10.60 14.21
N LEU A 162 -25.04 -11.64 14.95
CA LEU A 162 -25.36 -13.03 14.64
C LEU A 162 -26.36 -13.62 15.64
N LYS A 163 -27.08 -12.76 16.38
CA LYS A 163 -28.06 -13.17 17.42
C LYS A 163 -29.18 -14.05 16.84
N PHE A 164 -29.57 -13.81 15.60
CA PHE A 164 -30.68 -14.52 14.94
C PHE A 164 -30.20 -15.57 13.93
N THR A 165 -28.88 -15.71 13.75
CA THR A 165 -28.27 -16.70 12.87
C THR A 165 -28.42 -18.10 13.47
N PRO A 166 -28.77 -19.12 12.66
CA PRO A 166 -28.79 -20.52 13.08
C PRO A 166 -27.48 -20.94 13.79
N ARG A 167 -27.57 -21.78 14.82
CA ARG A 167 -26.42 -22.09 15.71
C ARG A 167 -25.27 -22.80 14.98
N ASP A 168 -25.61 -23.64 14.02
CA ASP A 168 -24.69 -24.33 13.11
C ASP A 168 -23.94 -23.33 12.21
N GLN A 169 -24.66 -22.42 11.55
CA GLN A 169 -24.07 -21.37 10.71
C GLN A 169 -23.25 -20.35 11.53
N ASN A 170 -23.70 -19.97 12.73
CA ASN A 170 -23.02 -19.00 13.61
C ASN A 170 -21.58 -19.40 13.93
N LYS A 171 -21.35 -20.67 14.29
CA LYS A 171 -20.01 -21.17 14.57
C LYS A 171 -19.19 -21.33 13.30
N MET A 172 -19.82 -21.83 12.24
CA MET A 172 -19.16 -22.07 10.97
C MET A 172 -18.62 -20.78 10.35
N ILE A 173 -19.43 -19.72 10.28
CA ILE A 173 -19.03 -18.45 9.66
C ILE A 173 -17.86 -17.79 10.41
N VAL A 174 -17.90 -17.78 11.75
CA VAL A 174 -16.85 -17.17 12.58
C VAL A 174 -15.53 -17.94 12.44
N ASN A 175 -15.57 -19.28 12.53
CA ASN A 175 -14.37 -20.10 12.36
C ASN A 175 -13.82 -20.03 10.93
N THR A 176 -14.68 -19.91 9.92
CA THR A 176 -14.25 -19.76 8.52
C THR A 176 -13.51 -18.45 8.30
N ILE A 177 -14.03 -17.33 8.82
CA ILE A 177 -13.33 -16.03 8.77
C ILE A 177 -11.94 -16.15 9.41
N LEU A 178 -11.84 -16.72 10.62
CA LEU A 178 -10.57 -16.89 11.32
C LEU A 178 -9.60 -17.85 10.62
N HIS A 179 -10.08 -18.78 9.80
CA HIS A 179 -9.21 -19.69 9.06
C HIS A 179 -8.69 -19.06 7.77
N TYR A 180 -9.57 -18.44 6.98
CA TYR A 180 -9.25 -17.97 5.63
C TYR A 180 -8.69 -16.53 5.59
N ALA A 181 -8.92 -15.71 6.62
CA ALA A 181 -8.29 -14.39 6.75
C ALA A 181 -6.75 -14.47 6.91
N TYR A 182 -6.25 -15.63 7.35
CA TYR A 182 -4.91 -15.78 7.91
C TYR A 182 -4.15 -16.97 7.30
N PRO A 183 -3.87 -16.95 5.99
CA PRO A 183 -3.24 -18.08 5.32
C PRO A 183 -1.81 -18.29 5.85
N THR A 184 -1.42 -19.56 6.00
CA THR A 184 -0.09 -19.98 6.51
C THR A 184 0.90 -20.35 5.41
N LYS A 185 0.44 -20.42 4.16
CA LYS A 185 1.24 -20.74 2.97
C LYS A 185 0.88 -19.81 1.81
N SER A 186 1.85 -19.52 0.95
CA SER A 186 1.64 -18.67 -0.24
C SER A 186 0.56 -19.25 -1.17
N SER A 187 0.56 -20.57 -1.37
CA SER A 187 -0.40 -21.28 -2.22
C SER A 187 -1.87 -21.14 -1.77
N LEU A 188 -2.11 -20.66 -0.55
CA LEU A 188 -3.46 -20.41 -0.02
C LEU A 188 -3.97 -19.00 -0.34
N LEU A 189 -3.13 -18.11 -0.88
CA LEU A 189 -3.55 -16.78 -1.30
C LEU A 189 -4.46 -16.90 -2.53
N PHE A 190 -5.54 -16.11 -2.55
CA PHE A 190 -6.53 -16.10 -3.63
C PHE A 190 -5.90 -15.87 -5.02
N ALA A 191 -4.80 -15.09 -5.09
CA ALA A 191 -4.08 -14.83 -6.33
C ALA A 191 -3.71 -16.11 -7.11
N PHE A 192 -3.36 -17.21 -6.43
CA PHE A 192 -3.04 -18.49 -7.09
C PHE A 192 -4.27 -19.21 -7.63
N TYR A 193 -5.44 -19.02 -7.01
CA TYR A 193 -6.71 -19.57 -7.51
C TYR A 193 -7.18 -18.77 -8.73
N TYR A 194 -7.19 -17.45 -8.60
CA TYR A 194 -7.56 -16.54 -9.69
C TYR A 194 -6.65 -16.75 -10.92
N GLY A 195 -5.33 -16.77 -10.72
CA GLY A 195 -4.36 -16.93 -11.80
C GLY A 195 -4.52 -18.23 -12.59
N LYS A 196 -4.85 -19.35 -11.92
CA LYS A 196 -5.07 -20.64 -12.58
C LYS A 196 -6.27 -20.62 -13.53
N GLU A 197 -7.38 -20.05 -13.08
CA GLU A 197 -8.60 -19.96 -13.90
C GLU A 197 -8.42 -18.95 -15.05
N GLN A 198 -7.62 -17.91 -14.84
CA GLN A 198 -7.32 -16.92 -15.87
C GLN A 198 -6.35 -17.42 -16.95
N GLN A 199 -5.62 -18.53 -16.76
CA GLN A 199 -4.78 -19.13 -17.81
C GLN A 199 -5.60 -19.59 -19.04
N HIS A 200 -6.91 -19.80 -18.87
CA HIS A 200 -7.82 -20.12 -19.97
C HIS A 200 -8.32 -18.88 -20.74
N PHE A 201 -8.17 -17.69 -20.17
CA PHE A 201 -8.45 -16.44 -20.85
C PHE A 201 -7.12 -15.91 -21.39
N ASN A 202 -6.98 -15.92 -22.72
CA ASN A 202 -6.01 -15.06 -23.39
C ASN A 202 -6.42 -13.62 -23.08
N PHE A 203 -5.94 -13.08 -21.97
CA PHE A 203 -5.67 -11.65 -21.93
C PHE A 203 -4.63 -11.42 -23.01
N GLY A 204 -5.10 -11.14 -24.23
CA GLY A 204 -4.28 -10.49 -25.23
C GLY A 204 -3.60 -9.35 -24.50
N SER A 205 -2.27 -9.38 -24.45
CA SER A 205 -1.41 -8.49 -23.69
C SER A 205 -1.87 -7.05 -23.84
N SER A 206 -2.71 -6.57 -22.93
CA SER A 206 -3.07 -5.15 -22.86
C SER A 206 -2.04 -4.39 -22.02
N VAL A 207 -0.83 -4.94 -21.86
CA VAL A 207 0.09 -4.51 -20.81
C VAL A 207 1.15 -3.62 -21.42
N ASP A 208 0.78 -2.36 -21.66
CA ASP A 208 1.75 -1.29 -21.96
C ASP A 208 2.81 -1.16 -20.84
N THR A 209 2.54 -1.71 -19.66
CA THR A 209 3.43 -1.68 -18.50
C THR A 209 4.52 -2.75 -18.58
N PRO A 210 5.80 -2.37 -18.64
CA PRO A 210 6.92 -3.34 -18.63
C PRO A 210 7.01 -4.08 -17.30
N LEU A 211 7.30 -5.39 -17.36
CA LEU A 211 7.43 -6.25 -16.17
C LEU A 211 8.85 -6.25 -15.60
N TYR A 212 9.84 -5.87 -16.41
CA TYR A 212 11.26 -5.84 -16.06
C TYR A 212 11.84 -7.22 -15.72
N ASP A 213 11.21 -8.28 -16.23
CA ASP A 213 11.68 -9.67 -16.17
C ASP A 213 12.69 -10.00 -17.28
N SER A 214 12.66 -9.25 -18.38
CA SER A 214 13.57 -9.40 -19.51
C SER A 214 14.59 -8.26 -19.61
N PRO A 215 15.79 -8.50 -20.16
CA PRO A 215 16.76 -7.43 -20.43
C PRO A 215 16.18 -6.30 -21.29
N THR A 216 15.28 -6.63 -22.22
CA THR A 216 14.71 -5.66 -23.17
C THR A 216 13.85 -4.58 -22.50
N ASP A 217 13.21 -4.89 -21.36
CA ASP A 217 12.44 -3.91 -20.59
C ASP A 217 13.38 -2.87 -19.95
N TRP A 218 14.50 -3.34 -19.39
CA TRP A 218 15.53 -2.47 -18.83
C TRP A 218 16.19 -1.62 -19.92
N GLU A 219 16.53 -2.20 -21.06
CA GLU A 219 17.11 -1.49 -22.20
C GLU A 219 16.17 -0.41 -22.76
N ARG A 220 14.87 -0.71 -22.86
CA ARG A 220 13.84 0.29 -23.26
C ARG A 220 13.84 1.50 -22.33
N GLU A 221 13.90 1.27 -21.02
CA GLU A 221 13.92 2.36 -20.04
C GLU A 221 15.25 3.14 -20.04
N ILE A 222 16.39 2.45 -20.17
CA ILE A 222 17.72 3.09 -20.35
C ILE A 222 17.73 3.99 -21.60
N ASN A 223 17.14 3.51 -22.70
CA ASN A 223 17.03 4.28 -23.94
C ASN A 223 16.12 5.50 -23.77
N ARG A 224 14.99 5.36 -23.05
CA ARG A 224 14.10 6.48 -22.70
C ARG A 224 14.83 7.54 -21.88
N CYS A 225 15.65 7.12 -20.92
CA CYS A 225 16.52 7.98 -20.10
C CYS A 225 17.79 8.46 -20.83
N ARG A 226 18.02 8.04 -22.08
CA ARG A 226 19.17 8.42 -22.93
C ARG A 226 20.54 8.13 -22.29
N CYS A 227 20.67 6.97 -21.63
CA CYS A 227 21.86 6.62 -20.87
C CYS A 227 22.51 5.27 -21.25
N SER A 228 22.19 4.74 -22.45
CA SER A 228 22.66 3.45 -22.96
C SER A 228 24.18 3.27 -23.10
N ASN A 229 24.92 4.37 -23.24
CA ASN A 229 26.40 4.33 -23.30
C ASN A 229 27.07 4.50 -21.93
N LYS A 230 26.29 4.67 -20.86
CA LYS A 230 26.77 4.94 -19.50
C LYS A 230 26.42 3.81 -18.53
N TRP A 231 25.26 3.21 -18.74
CA TRP A 231 24.66 2.20 -17.88
C TRP A 231 24.25 0.99 -18.72
N TRP A 232 24.47 -0.22 -18.21
CA TRP A 232 24.19 -1.45 -18.93
C TRP A 232 23.45 -2.47 -18.07
N VAL A 233 22.69 -3.35 -18.73
CA VAL A 233 21.94 -4.43 -18.08
C VAL A 233 22.89 -5.61 -17.82
N THR A 234 23.18 -5.88 -16.56
CA THR A 234 24.01 -7.01 -16.16
C THR A 234 23.18 -8.28 -15.96
N ASP A 235 23.81 -9.43 -16.17
CA ASP A 235 23.31 -10.78 -15.92
C ASP A 235 24.03 -11.49 -14.78
N VAL A 236 24.83 -10.76 -14.01
CA VAL A 236 25.62 -11.27 -12.89
C VAL A 236 24.77 -11.99 -11.83
N ASN A 237 23.48 -11.66 -11.74
CA ASN A 237 22.53 -12.26 -10.80
C ASN A 237 21.56 -13.24 -11.47
N ALA A 238 21.88 -13.77 -12.65
CA ALA A 238 21.09 -14.84 -13.27
C ALA A 238 20.86 -15.99 -12.28
N SER A 239 19.63 -16.50 -12.21
CA SER A 239 19.17 -17.51 -11.25
C SER A 239 19.40 -17.13 -9.78
N TYR A 240 19.46 -15.83 -9.48
CA TYR A 240 19.62 -15.27 -8.13
C TYR A 240 20.91 -15.70 -7.40
N HIS A 241 21.94 -16.12 -8.14
CA HIS A 241 23.20 -16.60 -7.55
C HIS A 241 23.94 -15.53 -6.74
N MET A 242 23.83 -14.25 -7.13
CA MET A 242 24.49 -13.15 -6.44
C MET A 242 23.66 -12.66 -5.26
N SER A 243 22.36 -12.41 -5.44
CA SER A 243 21.46 -11.95 -4.38
C SER A 243 20.04 -12.42 -4.66
N THR A 244 19.44 -13.07 -3.67
CA THR A 244 18.02 -13.47 -3.70
C THR A 244 17.05 -12.30 -3.54
N SER A 245 17.56 -11.10 -3.24
CA SER A 245 16.76 -9.89 -3.06
C SER A 245 16.82 -8.92 -4.24
N LEU A 246 17.75 -9.14 -5.19
CA LEU A 246 17.84 -8.39 -6.44
C LEU A 246 17.14 -9.17 -7.57
N PRO A 247 16.71 -8.49 -8.63
CA PRO A 247 16.21 -9.16 -9.82
C PRO A 247 17.36 -9.90 -10.53
N GLU A 248 17.03 -10.88 -11.39
CA GLU A 248 18.04 -11.60 -12.17
C GLU A 248 18.82 -10.67 -13.11
N ARG A 249 18.17 -9.60 -13.57
CA ARG A 249 18.71 -8.54 -14.43
C ARG A 249 18.47 -7.19 -13.78
N PHE A 250 19.51 -6.36 -13.73
CA PHE A 250 19.45 -4.99 -13.23
C PHE A 250 20.55 -4.16 -13.90
N VAL A 251 20.60 -2.86 -13.61
CA VAL A 251 21.42 -1.90 -14.33
C VAL A 251 22.56 -1.37 -13.48
N VAL A 252 23.78 -1.42 -14.02
CA VAL A 252 25.02 -1.03 -13.34
C VAL A 252 25.90 -0.14 -14.25
N PRO A 253 26.94 0.52 -13.73
CA PRO A 253 27.88 1.29 -14.56
C PRO A 253 28.55 0.45 -15.65
N CYS A 254 28.70 0.99 -16.86
CA CYS A 254 29.29 0.27 -18.01
C CYS A 254 30.76 -0.11 -17.82
N GLY A 255 31.48 0.57 -16.91
CA GLY A 255 32.89 0.31 -16.62
C GLY A 255 33.16 -0.91 -15.72
N LEU A 256 32.12 -1.64 -15.31
CA LEU A 256 32.24 -2.78 -14.38
C LEU A 256 31.91 -4.10 -15.06
N LEU A 257 32.79 -5.09 -14.89
CA LEU A 257 32.57 -6.46 -15.34
C LEU A 257 31.82 -7.27 -14.27
N ASN A 258 31.13 -8.33 -14.68
CA ASN A 258 30.42 -9.23 -13.75
C ASN A 258 31.32 -9.79 -12.64
N PHE A 259 32.59 -10.07 -12.94
CA PHE A 259 33.58 -10.50 -11.95
C PHE A 259 33.79 -9.46 -10.83
N ASP A 260 33.86 -8.18 -11.20
CA ASP A 260 34.02 -7.09 -10.24
C ASP A 260 32.78 -6.93 -9.37
N LEU A 261 31.60 -7.04 -9.98
CA LEU A 261 30.30 -6.97 -9.28
C LEU A 261 30.17 -8.11 -8.27
N GLN A 262 30.44 -9.36 -8.68
CA GLN A 262 30.41 -10.52 -7.79
C GLN A 262 31.37 -10.36 -6.61
N LYS A 263 32.63 -9.98 -6.88
CA LYS A 263 33.64 -9.79 -5.85
C LYS A 263 33.26 -8.68 -4.87
N ALA A 264 32.74 -7.56 -5.36
CA ALA A 264 32.34 -6.46 -4.48
C ALA A 264 31.05 -6.76 -3.70
N SER A 265 30.11 -7.52 -4.28
CA SER A 265 28.79 -7.76 -3.70
C SER A 265 28.83 -8.37 -2.30
N SER A 266 29.79 -9.24 -1.99
CA SER A 266 29.92 -9.86 -0.66
C SER A 266 30.17 -8.88 0.48
N HIS A 267 30.53 -7.63 0.16
CA HIS A 267 30.78 -6.58 1.14
C HIS A 267 29.55 -5.76 1.50
N PHE A 268 28.46 -5.89 0.75
CA PHE A 268 27.21 -5.14 0.95
C PHE A 268 26.16 -5.98 1.64
N VAL A 269 25.34 -5.35 2.49
CA VAL A 269 24.15 -5.97 3.08
C VAL A 269 23.26 -6.51 1.96
N ASP A 270 22.81 -7.76 2.11
CA ASP A 270 22.04 -8.52 1.12
C ASP A 270 22.67 -8.56 -0.29
N ARG A 271 23.98 -8.28 -0.38
CA ARG A 271 24.77 -8.21 -1.63
C ARG A 271 24.26 -7.16 -2.62
N ARG A 272 23.65 -6.09 -2.11
CA ARG A 272 23.02 -5.02 -2.90
C ARG A 272 23.99 -3.87 -3.15
N ILE A 273 24.72 -4.00 -4.25
CA ILE A 273 25.67 -3.02 -4.76
C ILE A 273 24.97 -1.77 -5.33
N PRO A 274 25.70 -0.65 -5.57
CA PRO A 274 25.19 0.50 -6.33
C PRO A 274 24.52 0.08 -7.63
N THR A 275 23.21 0.34 -7.70
CA THR A 275 22.33 -0.04 -8.79
C THR A 275 21.60 1.20 -9.28
N TRP A 276 21.52 1.34 -10.61
CA TRP A 276 20.85 2.45 -11.26
C TRP A 276 19.35 2.47 -10.94
N CYS A 277 18.81 3.67 -10.71
CA CYS A 277 17.38 3.89 -10.59
C CYS A 277 16.84 4.74 -11.75
N TYR A 278 17.56 5.81 -12.11
CA TYR A 278 17.10 6.78 -13.11
C TYR A 278 18.26 7.64 -13.61
N THR A 279 18.18 8.13 -14.84
CA THR A 279 19.03 9.20 -15.35
C THR A 279 18.17 10.35 -15.84
N HIS A 280 18.40 11.54 -15.32
CA HIS A 280 17.70 12.75 -15.73
C HIS A 280 18.21 13.24 -17.11
N THR A 281 17.41 14.06 -17.79
CA THR A 281 17.72 14.56 -19.16
C THR A 281 19.01 15.38 -19.24
N ASN A 282 19.52 15.89 -18.13
CA ASN A 282 20.84 16.54 -18.02
C ASN A 282 22.02 15.54 -17.92
N GLY A 283 21.75 14.23 -18.00
CA GLY A 283 22.72 13.15 -17.99
C GLY A 283 23.25 12.76 -16.61
N VAL A 284 22.61 13.22 -15.54
CA VAL A 284 22.93 12.93 -14.13
C VAL A 284 22.04 11.81 -13.60
N SER A 285 22.63 10.85 -12.89
CA SER A 285 21.91 9.66 -12.42
C SER A 285 21.58 9.67 -10.94
N LEU A 286 20.48 9.00 -10.63
CA LEU A 286 20.09 8.54 -9.30
C LEU A 286 20.42 7.06 -9.19
N VAL A 287 21.15 6.72 -8.13
CA VAL A 287 21.64 5.38 -7.84
C VAL A 287 21.22 5.01 -6.43
N ARG A 288 20.90 3.75 -6.16
CA ARG A 288 20.70 3.25 -4.80
C ARG A 288 21.74 2.21 -4.43
N MET A 289 22.06 2.11 -3.15
CA MET A 289 22.94 1.08 -2.62
C MET A 289 22.59 0.69 -1.19
N ALA A 290 22.99 -0.51 -0.77
CA ALA A 290 22.91 -0.93 0.62
C ALA A 290 24.14 -0.47 1.43
N ASN A 291 24.08 -0.63 2.75
CA ASN A 291 25.24 -0.41 3.60
C ASN A 291 26.30 -1.49 3.40
N LEU A 292 27.55 -1.13 3.67
CA LEU A 292 28.63 -2.10 3.80
C LEU A 292 28.47 -2.91 5.09
N LEU A 293 28.88 -4.17 5.04
CA LEU A 293 29.02 -5.00 6.23
C LEU A 293 30.17 -4.47 7.10
N PRO A 294 30.06 -4.52 8.45
CA PRO A 294 31.08 -3.96 9.36
C PRO A 294 32.48 -4.57 9.21
N GLN A 295 32.58 -5.79 8.67
CA GLN A 295 33.83 -6.53 8.51
C GLN A 295 34.49 -6.29 7.14
N SER A 296 33.86 -5.49 6.28
CA SER A 296 34.39 -5.17 4.95
C SER A 296 35.52 -4.17 5.06
N ASP A 297 36.53 -4.31 4.18
CA ASP A 297 37.50 -3.26 3.96
C ASP A 297 36.79 -2.08 3.29
N VAL A 298 36.37 -1.12 4.12
CA VAL A 298 35.41 -0.06 3.79
C VAL A 298 35.87 0.77 2.60
N ALA A 299 37.18 1.01 2.48
CA ALA A 299 37.70 1.97 1.52
C ALA A 299 37.77 1.41 0.09
N THR A 300 38.24 0.18 -0.11
CA THR A 300 38.70 -0.25 -1.44
C THR A 300 37.56 -0.60 -2.41
N PHE A 301 36.51 -1.30 -1.96
CA PHE A 301 35.45 -1.76 -2.87
C PHE A 301 34.33 -0.74 -3.08
N GLU A 302 33.93 -0.01 -2.03
CA GLU A 302 32.92 1.05 -2.17
C GLU A 302 33.47 2.21 -3.01
N GLU A 303 34.71 2.66 -2.77
CA GLU A 303 35.35 3.70 -3.58
C GLU A 303 35.45 3.27 -5.05
N ARG A 304 35.80 2.01 -5.33
CA ARG A 304 35.86 1.50 -6.71
C ARG A 304 34.50 1.54 -7.41
N LEU A 305 33.43 1.12 -6.75
CA LEU A 305 32.09 1.14 -7.35
C LEU A 305 31.56 2.57 -7.51
N LEU A 306 31.79 3.46 -6.54
CA LEU A 306 31.41 4.87 -6.63
C LEU A 306 32.23 5.62 -7.70
N THR A 307 33.49 5.26 -7.89
CA THR A 307 34.32 5.77 -8.99
C THR A 307 33.74 5.34 -10.34
N ALA A 308 33.27 4.10 -10.47
CA ALA A 308 32.61 3.65 -11.69
C ALA A 308 31.29 4.40 -11.95
N VAL A 309 30.51 4.69 -10.92
CA VAL A 309 29.31 5.56 -11.01
C VAL A 309 29.67 6.96 -11.49
N GLN A 310 30.73 7.55 -10.92
CA GLN A 310 31.24 8.86 -11.32
C GLN A 310 31.66 8.88 -12.80
N MET A 311 32.40 7.85 -13.22
CA MET A 311 32.88 7.70 -14.59
C MET A 311 31.73 7.51 -15.59
N ALA A 312 30.70 6.74 -15.22
CA ALA A 312 29.53 6.51 -16.08
C ALA A 312 28.82 7.81 -16.44
N ASP A 313 28.55 8.67 -15.45
CA ASP A 313 27.87 9.94 -15.71
C ASP A 313 28.78 11.01 -16.32
N ASN A 314 30.10 10.84 -16.21
CA ASN A 314 31.14 11.83 -16.51
C ASN A 314 30.88 13.15 -15.74
N LYS A 315 30.65 13.01 -14.43
CA LYS A 315 30.37 14.11 -13.50
C LYS A 315 31.37 14.11 -12.34
N GLY A 316 31.26 15.09 -11.46
CA GLY A 316 32.02 15.10 -10.19
C GLY A 316 31.66 13.92 -9.29
N PRO A 317 32.33 13.77 -8.14
CA PRO A 317 32.05 12.68 -7.20
C PRO A 317 30.57 12.66 -6.81
N PRO A 318 29.95 11.47 -6.70
CA PRO A 318 28.53 11.37 -6.36
C PRO A 318 28.27 11.90 -4.96
N GLU A 319 27.14 12.61 -4.80
CA GLU A 319 26.63 13.04 -3.50
C GLU A 319 25.91 11.86 -2.84
N ILE A 320 26.31 11.50 -1.61
CA ILE A 320 25.72 10.37 -0.88
C ILE A 320 24.68 10.88 0.11
N ILE A 321 23.44 10.42 -0.02
CA ILE A 321 22.38 10.67 0.95
C ILE A 321 22.16 9.41 1.79
N ASP A 322 22.52 9.47 3.07
CA ASP A 322 22.32 8.38 4.03
C ASP A 322 20.88 8.42 4.58
N LEU A 323 20.01 7.59 3.99
CA LEU A 323 18.60 7.52 4.36
C LEU A 323 18.39 7.00 5.77
N ASN A 324 19.34 6.28 6.37
CA ASN A 324 19.23 5.86 7.77
C ASN A 324 19.30 7.06 8.73
N LYS A 325 19.85 8.20 8.27
CA LYS A 325 19.93 9.46 9.02
C LYS A 325 18.87 10.46 8.59
N SER A 326 18.60 10.54 7.29
CA SER A 326 17.71 11.54 6.72
C SER A 326 16.24 11.15 6.77
N CYS A 327 15.91 9.85 6.77
CA CYS A 327 14.55 9.33 6.89
C CYS A 327 14.27 8.82 8.31
N PRO A 328 13.00 8.72 8.72
CA PRO A 328 12.65 8.15 10.01
C PRO A 328 12.96 6.64 10.08
N SER A 329 13.07 6.09 11.28
CA SER A 329 13.21 4.65 11.43
C SER A 329 11.91 3.93 11.07
N LEU A 330 12.02 2.69 10.60
CA LEU A 330 10.86 1.83 10.33
C LEU A 330 9.99 1.63 11.59
N LYS A 331 10.61 1.61 12.76
CA LYS A 331 9.92 1.51 14.05
C LYS A 331 9.12 2.78 14.37
N ASP A 332 9.69 3.95 14.13
CA ASP A 332 8.99 5.22 14.35
C ASP A 332 7.82 5.38 13.38
N LEU A 333 8.01 4.98 12.12
CA LEU A 333 6.95 4.95 11.12
C LEU A 333 5.80 4.01 11.54
N GLN A 334 6.12 2.83 12.06
CA GLN A 334 5.14 1.89 12.61
C GLN A 334 4.34 2.52 13.76
N ASN A 335 5.02 3.04 14.77
CA ASN A 335 4.38 3.64 15.95
C ASN A 335 3.51 4.84 15.56
N SER A 336 3.97 5.65 14.60
CA SER A 336 3.24 6.81 14.10
C SER A 336 1.97 6.40 13.37
N TYR A 337 2.05 5.36 12.52
CA TYR A 337 0.90 4.81 11.81
C TYR A 337 -0.12 4.16 12.75
N GLU A 338 0.33 3.45 13.79
CA GLU A 338 -0.56 2.86 14.81
C GLU A 338 -1.34 3.94 15.55
N LYS A 339 -0.68 5.03 15.95
CA LYS A 339 -1.37 6.20 16.54
C LYS A 339 -2.37 6.82 15.59
N LEU A 340 -2.01 7.02 14.31
CA LEU A 340 -2.96 7.54 13.32
C LEU A 340 -4.18 6.62 13.17
N LYS A 341 -3.95 5.30 13.11
CA LYS A 341 -5.01 4.30 13.02
C LYS A 341 -5.94 4.36 14.23
N GLU A 342 -5.41 4.48 15.44
CA GLU A 342 -6.21 4.66 16.66
C GLU A 342 -7.09 5.89 16.59
N LEU A 343 -6.63 6.98 15.96
CA LEU A 343 -7.43 8.18 15.76
C LEU A 343 -8.55 7.97 14.73
N CYS A 344 -8.31 7.19 13.67
CA CYS A 344 -9.31 6.95 12.63
C CYS A 344 -10.34 5.87 13.03
N VAL A 345 -10.02 5.00 13.99
CA VAL A 345 -10.86 3.88 14.40
C VAL A 345 -11.51 4.16 15.75
N ILE A 346 -12.73 4.69 15.72
CA ILE A 346 -13.46 5.12 16.91
C ILE A 346 -14.60 4.15 17.24
N ASP A 347 -14.67 3.71 18.51
CA ASP A 347 -15.59 2.67 18.97
C ASP A 347 -17.03 3.18 19.25
N SER A 348 -17.22 4.47 19.54
CA SER A 348 -18.54 5.05 19.86
C SER A 348 -18.68 6.53 19.50
N GLU A 349 -19.91 6.99 19.36
CA GLU A 349 -20.22 8.42 19.14
C GLU A 349 -19.72 9.32 20.28
N LYS A 350 -19.76 8.83 21.53
CA LYS A 350 -19.22 9.59 22.68
C LYS A 350 -17.71 9.75 22.59
N ASP A 351 -17.01 8.68 22.22
CA ASP A 351 -15.56 8.73 22.03
C ASP A 351 -15.20 9.66 20.86
N PHE A 352 -16.00 9.64 19.80
CA PHE A 352 -15.86 10.56 18.66
C PHE A 352 -15.93 12.02 19.11
N LEU A 353 -16.98 12.41 19.83
CA LEU A 353 -17.17 13.79 20.28
C LEU A 353 -16.03 14.29 21.18
N VAL A 354 -15.51 13.42 22.06
CA VAL A 354 -14.38 13.76 22.93
C VAL A 354 -13.09 13.90 22.13
N GLN A 355 -12.87 13.00 21.17
CA GLN A 355 -11.68 13.01 20.33
C GLN A 355 -11.67 14.18 19.36
N ASP A 356 -12.83 14.56 18.80
CA ASP A 356 -12.97 15.66 17.84
C ASP A 356 -12.47 17.00 18.42
N ILE A 357 -12.80 17.28 19.69
CA ILE A 357 -12.30 18.45 20.41
C ILE A 357 -10.77 18.52 20.44
N ASN A 358 -10.11 17.36 20.52
CA ASN A 358 -8.65 17.22 20.60
C ASN A 358 -8.04 16.68 19.30
N TRP A 359 -8.75 16.74 18.17
CA TRP A 359 -8.34 16.06 16.94
C TRP A 359 -6.98 16.54 16.46
N MET A 360 -6.80 17.87 16.37
CA MET A 360 -5.57 18.47 15.84
C MET A 360 -4.35 18.15 16.69
N SER A 361 -4.48 18.23 18.03
CA SER A 361 -3.38 17.90 18.95
C SER A 361 -3.06 16.41 18.93
N SER A 362 -4.08 15.56 18.83
CA SER A 362 -3.90 14.10 18.73
C SER A 362 -3.23 13.70 17.42
N LEU A 363 -3.64 14.31 16.30
CA LEU A 363 -3.03 14.14 14.99
C LEU A 363 -1.56 14.59 14.99
N GLU A 364 -1.24 15.73 15.59
CA GLU A 364 0.14 16.19 15.74
C GLU A 364 0.97 15.21 16.59
N ASN A 365 0.42 14.71 17.69
CA ASN A 365 1.04 13.72 18.57
C ASN A 365 1.27 12.34 17.91
N SER A 366 0.53 12.03 16.84
CA SER A 366 0.80 10.85 16.00
C SER A 366 2.14 10.97 15.25
N LYS A 367 2.61 12.20 15.02
CA LYS A 367 3.78 12.54 14.18
C LYS A 367 3.66 12.14 12.71
N TRP A 368 2.52 11.61 12.26
CA TRP A 368 2.38 11.06 10.91
C TRP A 368 2.74 12.08 9.82
N LEU A 369 2.16 13.28 9.90
CA LEU A 369 2.44 14.35 8.94
C LEU A 369 3.88 14.86 9.01
N SER A 370 4.52 14.80 10.19
CA SER A 370 5.93 15.15 10.35
C SER A 370 6.83 14.15 9.62
N LEU A 371 6.54 12.84 9.75
CA LEU A 371 7.28 11.79 9.04
C LEU A 371 7.07 11.85 7.51
N VAL A 372 5.85 12.14 7.07
CA VAL A 372 5.52 12.40 5.66
C VAL A 372 6.37 13.56 5.13
N SER A 373 6.37 14.69 5.84
CA SER A 373 7.15 15.88 5.49
C SER A 373 8.65 15.58 5.40
N GLN A 374 9.20 14.81 6.35
CA GLN A 374 10.61 14.40 6.35
C GLN A 374 10.96 13.61 5.08
N CYS A 375 10.14 12.62 4.70
CA CYS A 375 10.40 11.81 3.49
C CYS A 375 10.30 12.66 2.21
N MET A 376 9.37 13.61 2.16
CA MET A 376 9.25 14.55 1.04
C MET A 376 10.47 15.49 0.96
N ALA A 377 10.94 16.01 2.09
CA ALA A 377 12.09 16.91 2.14
C ALA A 377 13.34 16.25 1.54
N VAL A 378 13.61 14.98 1.88
CA VAL A 378 14.73 14.22 1.31
C VAL A 378 14.57 13.97 -0.19
N SER A 379 13.34 13.73 -0.65
CA SER A 379 13.06 13.54 -2.09
C SER A 379 13.23 14.84 -2.88
N ILE A 380 12.86 15.98 -2.30
CA ILE A 380 13.07 17.32 -2.87
C ILE A 380 14.56 17.66 -2.89
N GLU A 381 15.30 17.36 -1.82
CA GLU A 381 16.76 17.53 -1.79
C GLU A 381 17.44 16.68 -2.87
N THR A 382 17.03 15.43 -3.02
CA THR A 382 17.52 14.53 -4.07
C THR A 382 17.26 15.12 -5.47
N MET A 383 16.06 15.63 -5.70
CA MET A 383 15.71 16.31 -6.96
C MET A 383 16.54 17.58 -7.19
N ASP A 384 16.71 18.42 -6.16
CA ASP A 384 17.52 19.65 -6.24
C ASP A 384 18.98 19.35 -6.60
N LEU A 385 19.56 18.32 -6.00
CA LEU A 385 20.92 17.86 -6.32
C LEU A 385 21.06 17.42 -7.77
N ILE A 386 20.09 16.65 -8.29
CA ILE A 386 20.11 16.13 -9.66
C ILE A 386 19.82 17.21 -10.69
N VAL A 387 18.77 18.00 -10.49
CA VAL A 387 18.25 18.96 -11.49
C VAL A 387 19.03 20.27 -11.44
N ASN A 388 19.12 20.89 -10.26
CA ASN A 388 19.68 22.24 -10.11
C ASN A 388 21.20 22.20 -9.93
N LYS A 389 21.71 21.30 -9.08
CA LYS A 389 23.16 21.19 -8.82
C LYS A 389 23.90 20.28 -9.79
N GLN A 390 23.16 19.52 -10.62
CA GLN A 390 23.71 18.56 -11.60
C GLN A 390 24.73 17.56 -11.02
N LYS A 391 24.48 17.08 -9.80
CA LYS A 391 25.30 16.09 -9.10
C LYS A 391 24.65 14.72 -9.16
N THR A 392 25.42 13.69 -9.51
CA THR A 392 24.99 12.29 -9.40
C THR A 392 24.71 12.00 -7.93
N VAL A 393 23.55 11.41 -7.64
CA VAL A 393 23.12 11.13 -6.26
C VAL A 393 23.08 9.63 -6.02
N VAL A 394 23.68 9.22 -4.90
CA VAL A 394 23.63 7.85 -4.40
C VAL A 394 22.82 7.85 -3.09
N ILE A 395 21.62 7.29 -3.11
CA ILE A 395 20.83 7.07 -1.90
C ILE A 395 21.25 5.76 -1.25
N LYS A 396 21.64 5.84 0.02
CA LYS A 396 22.18 4.72 0.79
C LYS A 396 21.26 4.40 1.97
N GLU A 397 20.85 3.15 2.09
CA GLU A 397 20.02 2.65 3.19
C GLU A 397 20.60 1.31 3.67
N PHE A 398 20.29 0.86 4.90
CA PHE A 398 20.79 -0.41 5.43
C PHE A 398 20.71 -1.57 4.43
N ASP A 399 19.52 -1.87 3.89
CA ASP A 399 19.31 -2.93 2.90
C ASP A 399 18.78 -2.41 1.55
N SER A 400 18.59 -1.10 1.38
CA SER A 400 18.15 -0.48 0.11
C SER A 400 16.84 -1.05 -0.47
N ARG A 401 15.90 -1.42 0.41
CA ARG A 401 14.60 -2.01 0.04
C ARG A 401 13.40 -1.29 0.66
N ASN A 402 13.62 -0.23 1.44
CA ASN A 402 12.59 0.44 2.20
C ASN A 402 12.48 1.91 1.77
N PHE A 403 13.07 2.84 2.51
CA PHE A 403 13.07 4.26 2.17
C PHE A 403 13.81 4.53 0.86
N ALA A 404 14.77 3.68 0.45
CA ALA A 404 15.39 3.79 -0.86
C ALA A 404 14.36 3.69 -2.00
N CYS A 405 13.39 2.77 -1.90
CA CYS A 405 12.30 2.65 -2.88
C CYS A 405 11.41 3.89 -2.88
N LEU A 406 11.07 4.40 -1.68
CA LEU A 406 10.24 5.58 -1.49
C LEU A 406 10.89 6.84 -2.09
N VAL A 407 12.09 7.17 -1.63
CA VAL A 407 12.82 8.39 -2.05
C VAL A 407 13.18 8.31 -3.53
N SER A 408 13.60 7.13 -4.03
CA SER A 408 13.85 6.94 -5.46
C SER A 408 12.60 7.23 -6.29
N SER A 409 11.47 6.63 -5.93
CA SER A 409 10.22 6.78 -6.67
C SER A 409 9.69 8.22 -6.62
N LEU A 410 9.69 8.85 -5.45
CA LEU A 410 9.22 10.23 -5.29
C LEU A 410 10.09 11.22 -6.07
N SER A 411 11.41 11.09 -5.97
CA SER A 411 12.34 11.95 -6.72
C SER A 411 12.10 11.84 -8.22
N GLN A 412 11.88 10.63 -8.72
CA GLN A 412 11.56 10.38 -10.13
C GLN A 412 10.21 10.96 -10.55
N ILE A 413 9.17 10.83 -9.73
CA ILE A 413 7.86 11.47 -9.98
C ILE A 413 8.00 13.00 -10.02
N LEU A 414 8.85 13.60 -9.18
CA LEU A 414 9.12 15.04 -9.20
C LEU A 414 9.84 15.48 -10.47
N MET A 415 10.75 14.66 -11.00
CA MET A 415 11.61 15.01 -12.14
C MET A 415 11.05 14.63 -13.52
N ASP A 416 10.26 13.57 -13.62
CA ASP A 416 9.86 12.98 -14.90
C ASP A 416 8.33 12.86 -15.02
N PRO A 417 7.70 13.64 -15.92
CA PRO A 417 6.26 13.58 -16.16
C PRO A 417 5.75 12.20 -16.60
N ASN A 418 6.59 11.37 -17.21
CA ASN A 418 6.19 10.02 -17.65
C ASN A 418 5.64 9.20 -16.48
N PHE A 419 6.28 9.29 -15.31
CA PHE A 419 5.87 8.56 -14.11
C PHE A 419 4.60 9.08 -13.44
N ARG A 420 3.99 10.15 -13.97
CA ARG A 420 2.68 10.66 -13.54
C ARG A 420 1.53 10.16 -14.42
N THR A 421 1.85 9.44 -15.51
CA THR A 421 0.84 8.70 -16.30
C THR A 421 0.51 7.38 -15.63
N GLN A 422 -0.63 6.77 -15.96
CA GLN A 422 -1.01 5.46 -15.41
C GLN A 422 0.06 4.39 -15.70
N VAL A 423 0.47 4.27 -16.97
CA VAL A 423 1.47 3.27 -17.41
C VAL A 423 2.84 3.57 -16.81
N GLY A 424 3.28 4.84 -16.81
CA GLY A 424 4.56 5.21 -16.23
C GLY A 424 4.61 4.99 -14.72
N PHE A 425 3.52 5.30 -13.99
CA PHE A 425 3.44 5.02 -12.56
C PHE A 425 3.47 3.52 -12.26
N GLN A 426 2.74 2.70 -13.03
CA GLN A 426 2.78 1.24 -12.91
C GLN A 426 4.18 0.69 -13.20
N SER A 427 4.85 1.20 -14.23
CA SER A 427 6.25 0.87 -14.59
C SER A 427 7.20 1.23 -13.44
N LEU A 428 7.04 2.41 -12.83
CA LEU A 428 7.84 2.85 -11.70
C LEU A 428 7.66 1.93 -10.48
N VAL A 429 6.41 1.59 -10.12
CA VAL A 429 6.13 0.66 -9.01
C VAL A 429 6.73 -0.71 -9.30
N GLN A 430 6.56 -1.22 -10.52
CA GLN A 430 7.11 -2.50 -10.93
C GLN A 430 8.64 -2.51 -10.82
N ARG A 431 9.33 -1.48 -11.31
CA ARG A 431 10.79 -1.41 -11.28
C ARG A 431 11.36 -1.16 -9.89
N GLU A 432 10.89 -0.10 -9.21
CA GLU A 432 11.51 0.39 -7.98
C GLU A 432 11.13 -0.44 -6.75
N TRP A 433 9.94 -1.04 -6.74
CA TRP A 433 9.42 -1.77 -5.58
C TRP A 433 9.40 -3.27 -5.81
N VAL A 434 8.78 -3.74 -6.91
CA VAL A 434 8.60 -5.18 -7.15
C VAL A 434 9.93 -5.83 -7.54
N MET A 435 10.52 -5.42 -8.66
CA MET A 435 11.76 -6.04 -9.16
C MET A 435 12.93 -5.81 -8.22
N MET A 436 13.00 -4.63 -7.61
CA MET A 436 14.08 -4.30 -6.70
C MET A 436 13.84 -4.80 -5.27
N GLY A 437 12.81 -5.61 -5.06
CA GLY A 437 12.72 -6.54 -3.95
C GLY A 437 12.21 -5.95 -2.64
N HIS A 438 11.38 -4.89 -2.69
CA HIS A 438 10.68 -4.43 -1.49
C HIS A 438 9.88 -5.60 -0.90
N PRO A 439 10.07 -5.97 0.38
CA PRO A 439 9.53 -7.22 0.90
C PRO A 439 8.04 -7.07 1.28
N PHE A 440 7.18 -6.88 0.27
CA PHE A 440 5.73 -6.67 0.40
C PHE A 440 5.06 -7.71 1.28
N GLN A 441 5.44 -8.98 1.16
CA GLN A 441 4.86 -10.02 2.01
C GLN A 441 5.20 -9.78 3.50
N LYS A 442 6.48 -9.58 3.83
CA LYS A 442 6.89 -9.31 5.22
C LYS A 442 6.16 -8.08 5.77
N HIS A 443 6.01 -7.05 4.94
CA HIS A 443 5.38 -5.80 5.36
C HIS A 443 3.85 -5.87 5.45
N ASN A 444 3.18 -6.56 4.54
CA ASN A 444 1.72 -6.67 4.54
C ASN A 444 1.18 -7.82 5.39
N ASN A 445 2.06 -8.69 5.89
CA ASN A 445 1.69 -9.91 6.63
C ASN A 445 0.60 -10.71 5.89
N LEU A 446 0.79 -10.92 4.57
CA LEU A 446 -0.16 -11.66 3.73
C LEU A 446 -0.16 -13.14 4.10
N ILE A 447 0.99 -13.68 4.51
CA ILE A 447 1.15 -15.05 5.00
C ILE A 447 1.61 -15.02 6.46
N GLN A 448 0.89 -15.71 7.34
CA GLN A 448 1.29 -15.87 8.72
C GLN A 448 2.49 -16.81 8.84
N GLN A 449 3.63 -16.24 9.16
CA GLN A 449 4.83 -16.94 9.62
C GLN A 449 5.05 -16.52 11.08
N GLY A 450 5.48 -17.44 11.95
CA GLY A 450 5.57 -17.20 13.41
C GLY A 450 6.37 -15.93 13.78
N ASN A 451 6.18 -15.43 15.02
CA ASN A 451 6.76 -14.21 15.63
C ASN A 451 7.66 -13.35 14.72
N ASN A 452 7.07 -12.77 13.68
CA ASN A 452 7.76 -11.79 12.85
C ASN A 452 7.58 -10.42 13.49
N GLU A 453 8.69 -9.71 13.70
CA GLU A 453 8.69 -8.30 14.04
C GLU A 453 7.85 -7.53 13.00
N ARG A 454 6.85 -6.82 13.51
CA ARG A 454 5.88 -6.05 12.73
C ARG A 454 6.60 -4.85 12.14
N VAL A 455 6.94 -4.94 10.87
CA VAL A 455 7.29 -3.75 10.10
C VAL A 455 6.24 -3.66 9.02
N THR A 456 5.20 -2.88 9.21
CA THR A 456 3.96 -2.98 8.40
C THR A 456 4.12 -2.31 7.03
N ALA A 457 3.20 -2.65 6.11
CA ALA A 457 2.79 -2.17 4.79
C ALA A 457 2.76 -0.64 4.54
N ILE A 458 3.30 0.13 5.47
CA ILE A 458 3.07 1.56 5.62
C ILE A 458 3.82 2.33 4.56
N LEU A 459 4.96 1.84 4.07
CA LEU A 459 5.78 2.58 3.10
C LEU A 459 5.07 2.80 1.77
N LEU A 460 4.35 1.80 1.24
CA LEU A 460 3.57 2.00 0.02
C LEU A 460 2.35 2.90 0.28
N LYS A 461 1.69 2.76 1.43
CA LYS A 461 0.59 3.67 1.83
C LYS A 461 1.08 5.11 1.95
N LEU A 462 2.25 5.31 2.56
CA LEU A 462 2.93 6.59 2.68
C LEU A 462 3.27 7.17 1.30
N PHE A 463 3.81 6.34 0.40
CA PHE A 463 4.08 6.73 -0.99
C PHE A 463 2.81 7.22 -1.69
N ILE A 464 1.72 6.46 -1.60
CA ILE A 464 0.42 6.83 -2.21
C ILE A 464 -0.13 8.12 -1.59
N VAL A 465 -0.04 8.28 -0.27
CA VAL A 465 -0.46 9.52 0.42
C VAL A 465 0.34 10.72 -0.09
N ILE A 466 1.67 10.60 -0.19
CA ILE A 466 2.53 11.67 -0.69
C ILE A 466 2.16 12.05 -2.13
N ILE A 467 1.94 11.06 -2.98
CA ILE A 467 1.50 11.30 -4.36
C ILE A 467 0.13 12.01 -4.39
N GLY A 468 -0.82 11.57 -3.57
CA GLY A 468 -2.13 12.21 -3.48
C GLY A 468 -2.06 13.68 -3.06
N LEU A 469 -1.12 14.03 -2.17
CA LEU A 469 -0.87 15.42 -1.76
C LEU A 469 -0.26 16.25 -2.89
N GLU A 470 0.72 15.70 -3.61
CA GLU A 470 1.38 16.37 -4.75
C GLU A 470 0.43 16.58 -5.94
N ILE A 471 -0.36 15.58 -6.31
CA ILE A 471 -1.35 15.69 -7.40
C ILE A 471 -2.38 16.78 -7.07
N LYS A 472 -2.88 16.84 -5.84
CA LYS A 472 -3.78 17.93 -5.41
C LYS A 472 -3.10 19.31 -5.48
N SER A 473 -1.82 19.40 -5.11
CA SER A 473 -1.06 20.66 -5.21
C SER A 473 -0.85 21.12 -6.65
N LEU A 474 -0.63 20.17 -7.57
CA LEU A 474 -0.46 20.44 -9.01
C LEU A 474 -1.78 20.85 -9.67
N ILE A 475 -2.89 20.19 -9.35
CA ILE A 475 -4.23 20.53 -9.86
C ILE A 475 -4.63 21.96 -9.43
N ASN A 476 -4.39 22.30 -8.16
CA ASN A 476 -4.71 23.64 -7.62
C ASN A 476 -3.83 24.79 -8.16
N LYS A 477 -2.81 24.51 -8.98
CA LYS A 477 -2.03 25.54 -9.69
C LYS A 477 -2.53 25.79 -11.11
N THR A 478 -3.41 24.93 -11.62
CA THR A 478 -3.98 24.99 -12.98
C THR A 478 -5.43 25.48 -13.03
N THR A 479 -6.00 25.81 -11.87
CA THR A 479 -7.27 26.55 -11.69
C THR A 479 -6.99 27.84 -10.97
#